data_AF-A0A522RJQ7-F1
#
_entry.id   AF-A0A522RJQ7-F1
#
_cell.length_a   1.000
_cell.length_b   1.000
_cell.length_c   1.000
_cell.angle_alpha   90.00
_cell.angle_beta   90.00
_cell.angle_gamma   90.00
#
_symmetry.space_group_name_H-M   'P 1'
#
loop_
_entity.id
_entity.type
_entity.pdbx_description
1 polymer ?
#
loop_
_entity_poly.entity_id
_entity_poly.type
_entity_poly.pdbx_seq_one_letter_code
_entity_poly.pdbx_strand_id
1 'polypeptide(L)' 'KGAKLDRYWPVTVAYFDTTKDARKEGEETPTYRISFKLLDNGITRDLTMDYGDFSMKGKLVNLALFPQDADTCKR' A
#
# COMPACT_ATOMS: atom_id res chain seq x y z
N LYS A 1 -21.18 4.75 -12.91
CA LYS A 1 -21.51 3.95 -11.71
C LYS A 1 -20.37 4.16 -10.71
N GLY A 2 -20.56 5.05 -9.73
CA GLY A 2 -19.52 5.43 -8.78
C GLY A 2 -19.08 4.23 -7.96
N ALA A 3 -17.77 4.11 -7.74
CA ALA A 3 -17.19 3.07 -6.91
C ALA A 3 -17.98 2.96 -5.62
N LYS A 4 -18.54 1.77 -5.38
CA LYS A 4 -19.13 1.39 -4.12
C LYS A 4 -18.14 1.81 -3.02
N LEU A 5 -18.62 2.41 -1.93
CA LEU A 5 -17.82 2.63 -0.72
C LEU A 5 -17.54 1.24 -0.12
N ASP A 6 -16.71 0.47 -0.81
CA ASP A 6 -16.24 -0.82 -0.36
C ASP A 6 -15.45 -0.55 0.92
N ARG A 7 -15.74 -1.36 1.95
CA ARG A 7 -14.99 -1.31 3.20
C ARG A 7 -13.51 -1.49 2.87
N TYR A 8 -12.68 -0.69 3.53
CA TYR A 8 -11.24 -0.73 3.36
C TYR A 8 -10.56 -0.49 4.69
N TRP A 9 -9.35 -1.00 4.81
CA TRP A 9 -8.45 -0.67 5.90
C TRP A 9 -7.46 0.41 5.45
N PRO A 10 -7.28 1.50 6.23
CA PRO A 10 -6.15 2.40 6.03
C PRO A 10 -4.89 1.71 6.53
N VAL A 11 -3.93 1.49 5.64
CA VAL A 11 -2.67 0.80 5.95
C VAL A 11 -1.52 1.77 5.77
N THR A 12 -0.59 1.77 6.73
CA THR A 12 0.70 2.45 6.63
C THR A 12 1.80 1.46 6.95
N VAL A 13 2.81 1.39 6.08
CA VAL A 13 4.02 0.58 6.27
C VAL A 13 5.22 1.50 6.24
N ALA A 14 6.10 1.36 7.23
CA ALA A 14 7.31 2.15 7.37
C ALA A 14 8.52 1.21 7.35
N TYR A 15 9.51 1.55 6.53
CA TYR A 15 10.75 0.80 6.38
C TYR A 15 11.88 1.57 7.06
N PHE A 16 12.66 0.84 7.86
CA PHE A 16 13.76 1.36 8.66
C PHE A 16 15.06 0.71 8.20
N ASP A 17 16.14 1.48 8.16
CA ASP A 17 17.44 0.99 7.73
C ASP A 17 18.24 0.50 8.93
N THR A 18 18.26 -0.83 9.09
CA THR A 18 18.92 -1.52 10.21
C THR A 18 20.45 -1.40 10.21
N THR A 19 21.06 -0.86 9.15
CA THR A 19 22.52 -0.68 9.09
C THR A 19 22.99 0.57 9.82
N LYS A 20 22.07 1.49 10.13
CA LYS A 20 22.36 2.73 10.86
C LYS A 20 22.48 2.47 12.35
N ASP A 21 23.55 2.99 12.96
CA ASP A 21 23.79 2.85 14.39
C ASP A 21 22.86 3.84 15.12
N ALA A 22 21.72 3.36 15.61
CA ALA A 22 20.70 4.17 16.29
C ALA A 22 21.27 5.00 17.47
N ARG A 23 22.42 4.60 18.03
CA ARG A 23 23.11 5.34 19.10
C ARG A 23 23.81 6.62 18.62
N LYS A 24 24.04 6.78 17.32
CA LYS A 24 24.72 7.94 16.73
C LYS A 24 23.77 8.91 16.04
N GLU A 25 22.60 8.46 15.57
CA GLU A 25 21.70 9.24 14.71
C GLU A 25 20.46 9.81 15.43
N GLY A 26 20.27 9.54 16.73
CA GLY A 26 19.10 10.01 17.48
C GLY A 26 17.88 9.11 17.32
N GLU A 27 16.66 9.67 17.34
CA GLU A 27 15.44 8.89 17.08
C GLU A 27 15.40 8.41 15.63
N GLU A 28 15.23 7.10 15.44
CA GLU A 28 15.23 6.48 14.12
C GLU A 28 13.97 6.88 13.35
N THR A 29 14.15 7.51 12.18
CA THR A 29 13.07 7.84 11.25
C THR A 29 13.05 6.84 10.10
N PRO A 30 11.88 6.50 9.55
CA PRO A 30 11.80 5.56 8.44
C PRO A 30 12.42 6.17 7.17
N THR A 31 13.21 5.37 6.47
CA THR A 31 13.81 5.76 5.18
C THR A 31 12.80 5.76 4.04
N TYR A 32 11.71 5.01 4.21
CA TYR A 32 10.62 4.96 3.24
C TYR A 32 9.30 4.63 3.95
N ARG A 33 8.24 5.35 3.62
CA ARG A 33 6.90 5.10 4.14
C ARG A 33 5.90 5.03 3.01
N ILE A 34 5.03 4.04 3.06
CA ILE A 34 3.94 3.85 2.11
C ILE A 34 2.61 3.85 2.88
N SER A 35 1.61 4.52 2.33
CA SER A 35 0.23 4.52 2.87
C SER A 35 -0.78 4.32 1.75
N PHE A 36 -1.78 3.47 1.98
CA PHE A 36 -2.81 3.14 0.99
C PHE A 36 -4.09 2.62 1.65
N LYS A 37 -5.16 2.54 0.86
CA LYS A 37 -6.41 1.88 1.24
C LYS A 37 -6.39 0.45 0.72
N LEU A 38 -6.54 -0.53 1.60
CA LEU A 38 -6.60 -1.95 1.27
C LEU A 38 -8.04 -2.45 1.32
N LEU A 39 -8.56 -3.01 0.22
CA LEU A 39 -9.86 -3.66 0.17
C LEU A 39 -9.77 -5.14 0.59
N ASP A 40 -10.90 -5.73 0.98
CA ASP A 40 -11.03 -7.13 1.42
C ASP A 40 -10.45 -8.15 0.40
N ASN A 41 -10.47 -7.82 -0.90
CA ASN A 41 -9.96 -8.66 -1.98
C ASN A 41 -8.48 -8.41 -2.33
N GLY A 42 -7.77 -7.62 -1.52
CA GLY A 42 -6.35 -7.33 -1.73
C GLY A 42 -6.05 -6.17 -2.68
N ILE A 43 -7.06 -5.57 -3.31
CA ILE A 43 -6.86 -4.40 -4.17
C ILE A 43 -6.44 -3.20 -3.30
N THR A 44 -5.41 -2.49 -3.74
CA THR A 44 -4.96 -1.25 -3.10
C THR A 44 -5.29 -0.03 -3.96
N ARG A 45 -5.62 1.09 -3.31
CA ARG A 45 -5.85 2.37 -3.99
C ARG A 45 -5.42 3.53 -3.10
N ASP A 46 -5.34 4.72 -3.69
CA ASP A 46 -4.98 5.95 -2.98
C ASP A 46 -3.58 5.84 -2.35
N LEU A 47 -2.61 5.42 -3.15
CA LEU A 47 -1.24 5.12 -2.73
C LEU A 47 -0.47 6.43 -2.54
N THR A 48 0.16 6.58 -1.38
CA THR A 48 1.15 7.62 -1.10
C THR A 48 2.48 6.96 -0.75
N MET A 49 3.55 7.39 -1.41
CA MET A 49 4.93 6.93 -1.21
C MET A 49 5.75 8.12 -0.75
N ASP A 50 6.33 8.04 0.43
CA ASP A 50 7.07 9.10 1.10
C ASP A 50 8.52 8.65 1.29
N TYR A 51 9.43 9.34 0.60
CA TYR A 51 10.87 9.07 0.58
C TYR A 51 11.65 9.97 1.55
N GLY A 52 10.95 10.81 2.33
CA GLY A 52 11.53 11.75 3.29
C GLY A 52 11.69 13.16 2.72
N ASP A 53 12.35 13.31 1.58
CA ASP A 53 12.58 14.60 0.91
C ASP A 53 11.45 14.98 -0.07
N PHE A 54 10.82 13.98 -0.68
CA PHE A 54 9.62 14.16 -1.50
C PHE A 54 8.62 13.01 -1.29
N SER A 55 7.38 13.26 -1.73
CA SER A 55 6.33 12.25 -1.75
C SER A 55 5.66 12.17 -3.12
N MET A 56 5.22 10.97 -3.46
CA MET A 56 4.49 10.67 -4.69
C MET A 56 3.09 10.14 -4.36
N LYS A 57 2.11 10.54 -5.16
CA LYS A 57 0.73 10.06 -5.06
C LYS A 57 0.34 9.25 -6.29
N GLY A 58 0.02 7.97 -6.08
CA GLY A 58 -0.50 7.06 -7.08
C GLY A 58 -2.02 7.02 -7.06
N LYS A 59 -2.65 7.48 -8.15
CA LYS A 59 -4.11 7.37 -8.34
C LYS A 59 -4.42 6.20 -9.27
N LEU A 60 -5.21 5.25 -8.79
CA LEU A 60 -5.75 4.19 -9.63
C LEU A 60 -6.72 4.81 -10.64
N VAL A 61 -6.40 4.71 -11.94
CA VAL A 61 -7.21 5.30 -13.02
C VAL A 61 -7.98 4.27 -13.82
N ASN A 62 -7.52 3.03 -13.86
CA ASN A 62 -8.18 1.92 -14.55
C ASN A 62 -7.98 0.63 -13.75
N LEU A 63 -9.05 -0.15 -13.62
CA LEU A 63 -9.07 -1.45 -12.97
C LEU A 63 -9.88 -2.41 -13.84
N ALA A 64 -9.19 -3.36 -14.47
CA ALA A 64 -9.81 -4.46 -15.20
C ALA A 64 -9.71 -5.72 -14.33
N LEU A 65 -10.85 -6.27 -13.92
CA LEU A 65 -10.91 -7.53 -13.17
C LEU A 65 -11.01 -8.69 -14.13
N PHE A 66 -10.19 -9.71 -13.90
CA PHE A 66 -10.31 -10.97 -14.62
C PHE A 66 -11.53 -11.75 -14.12
N PRO A 67 -12.16 -12.58 -14.99
CA PRO A 67 -13.13 -13.57 -14.53
C PRO A 67 -12.50 -14.43 -13.43
N GLN A 68 -13.18 -14.59 -12.30
CA GLN A 68 -12.81 -15.62 -11.35
C GLN A 68 -13.40 -16.93 -11.86
N ASP A 69 -12.54 -17.80 -12.38
CA ASP A 69 -12.95 -19.15 -12.79
C ASP A 69 -13.38 -19.91 -11.53
N ALA A 70 -14.70 -19.92 -11.27
CA ALA A 70 -15.27 -20.57 -10.10
C ALA A 70 -15.29 -22.11 -10.20
N ASP A 71 -14.83 -22.70 -11.33
CA ASP A 71 -15.22 -24.06 -11.71
C ASP A 71 -14.08 -25.06 -12.04
N THR A 72 -12.81 -24.77 -11.73
CA THR A 72 -11.72 -25.73 -12.07
C THR A 72 -10.78 -26.07 -10.92
N CYS A 73 -11.30 -26.18 -9.69
CA CYS A 73 -10.73 -27.15 -8.76
C CYS A 73 -11.53 -28.46 -8.84
N LYS A 74 -11.37 -29.18 -9.96
CA LYS A 74 -11.71 -30.60 -9.97
C LYS A 74 -10.58 -31.33 -9.25
N ARG A 75 -10.89 -31.79 -8.03
CA ARG A 75 -10.06 -32.77 -7.31
C ARG A 75 -9.96 -34.06 -8.10
#